data_AF-A0A7S1CK49-F1
#
_entry.id   AF-A0A7S1CK49-F1
#
_cell.length_a   1.000
_cell.length_b   1.000
_cell.length_c   1.000
_cell.angle_alpha   90.00
_cell.angle_beta   90.00
_cell.angle_gamma   90.00
#
_symmetry.space_group_name_H-M   'P 1'
#
loop_
_entity.id
_entity.type
_entity.pdbx_description
1 polymer ?
#
loop_
_entity_poly.entity_id
_entity_poly.type
_entity_poly.pdbx_seq_one_letter_code
_entity_poly.pdbx_strand_id
1 'polypeptide(L)'
;APRATPGARARAVEVCTSGIMKIQQRAARGAVGGRWWAAAAAAIVLACGVSPLAEAHSRLGCPAPRSPSTALKDAPCGGVAADPAVTPVTLAPGRQTIIFEESISHVGAPWRVELAQGDVPSADACILLDHIPHNDASAPTPGDENTWTRYKISIVIPDVACTGCTLRFSNPMVPAGGCVDPGETCTSYHSCAQVTITGATPLANYECPGGAPEGWPFTGAPNTYVQESATWDASGWLVADGVPDEYRQSVGACADLAGPAPGGGGGGGGGGG
;
A
#
# COMPACT_ATOMS: atom_id res chain seq x y z
N ALA A 1 -11.76 -0.56 -27.71
CA ALA A 1 -10.71 -1.33 -28.43
C ALA A 1 -10.66 -2.75 -27.84
N PRO A 2 -10.50 -3.81 -28.65
CA PRO A 2 -10.46 -5.19 -28.14
C PRO A 2 -9.23 -5.41 -27.24
N ARG A 3 -9.41 -6.05 -26.07
CA ARG A 3 -8.32 -6.36 -25.13
C ARG A 3 -7.45 -7.49 -25.71
N ALA A 4 -6.16 -7.23 -25.86
CA ALA A 4 -5.18 -8.25 -26.24
C ALA A 4 -5.06 -9.32 -25.15
N THR A 5 -4.94 -10.59 -25.56
CA THR A 5 -4.78 -11.73 -24.64
C THR A 5 -3.41 -11.67 -23.93
N PRO A 6 -3.27 -12.28 -22.73
CA PRO A 6 -2.01 -12.27 -21.97
C PRO A 6 -0.78 -12.71 -22.79
N GLY A 7 -0.94 -13.72 -23.65
CA GLY A 7 0.13 -14.19 -24.54
C GLY A 7 0.54 -13.21 -25.64
N ALA A 8 -0.38 -12.34 -26.10
CA ALA A 8 -0.07 -11.30 -27.08
C ALA A 8 0.76 -10.16 -26.46
N ARG A 9 0.56 -9.86 -25.18
CA ARG A 9 1.36 -8.85 -24.45
C ARG A 9 2.79 -9.33 -24.21
N ALA A 10 2.98 -10.57 -23.77
CA ALA A 10 4.32 -11.13 -23.56
C ALA A 10 5.16 -11.12 -24.85
N ARG A 11 4.57 -11.52 -25.99
CA ARG A 11 5.25 -11.46 -27.30
C ARG A 11 5.54 -10.02 -27.76
N ALA A 12 4.68 -9.06 -27.45
CA ALA A 12 4.92 -7.66 -27.80
C ALA A 12 6.12 -7.09 -27.02
N VAL A 13 6.26 -7.42 -25.74
CA VAL A 13 7.42 -7.02 -24.92
C VAL A 13 8.72 -7.61 -25.47
N GLU A 14 8.73 -8.90 -25.84
CA GLU A 14 9.91 -9.57 -26.40
C GLU A 14 10.33 -8.99 -27.76
N VAL A 15 9.37 -8.67 -28.63
CA VAL A 15 9.63 -8.01 -29.92
C VAL A 15 10.18 -6.60 -29.72
N CYS A 16 9.67 -5.86 -28.73
CA CYS A 16 10.14 -4.51 -28.42
C CYS A 16 11.55 -4.49 -27.82
N THR A 17 11.88 -5.36 -26.86
CA THR A 17 13.22 -5.43 -26.26
C THR A 17 14.27 -5.92 -27.26
N SER A 18 13.94 -6.93 -28.07
CA SER A 18 14.81 -7.41 -29.16
C SER A 18 15.05 -6.35 -30.24
N GLY A 19 14.01 -5.56 -30.57
CA GLY A 19 14.09 -4.44 -31.49
C GLY A 19 15.02 -3.32 -31.00
N ILE A 20 14.85 -2.88 -29.76
CA ILE A 20 15.69 -1.85 -29.13
C ILE A 20 17.16 -2.29 -29.09
N MET A 21 17.42 -3.54 -28.71
CA MET A 21 18.79 -4.07 -28.60
C MET A 21 19.51 -4.13 -29.95
N LYS A 22 18.82 -4.55 -31.01
CA LYS A 22 19.37 -4.55 -32.39
C LYS A 22 19.63 -3.14 -32.92
N ILE A 23 18.82 -2.16 -32.52
CA ILE A 23 18.99 -0.75 -32.91
C ILE A 23 20.21 -0.13 -32.20
N GLN A 24 20.41 -0.42 -30.91
CA GLN A 24 21.60 0.01 -30.16
C GLN A 24 22.89 -0.58 -30.73
N GLN A 25 22.89 -1.86 -31.10
CA GLN A 25 24.04 -2.52 -31.74
C GLN A 25 24.41 -1.91 -33.10
N ARG A 26 23.45 -1.36 -33.85
CA ARG A 26 23.70 -0.67 -35.12
C ARG A 26 24.21 0.76 -34.92
N ALA A 27 23.76 1.46 -33.89
CA ALA A 27 24.23 2.81 -33.55
C ALA A 27 25.70 2.83 -33.12
N ALA A 28 26.12 1.81 -32.35
CA ALA A 28 27.52 1.63 -31.94
C ALA A 28 28.49 1.43 -33.13
N ARG A 29 28.00 1.12 -34.33
CA ARG A 29 28.79 0.92 -35.55
C ARG A 29 28.91 2.18 -36.42
N GLY A 30 28.48 3.34 -35.95
CA GLY A 30 28.79 4.64 -36.58
C GLY A 30 28.11 4.94 -37.93
N ALA A 31 27.06 4.19 -38.30
CA ALA A 31 26.53 4.19 -39.66
C ALA A 31 25.43 5.23 -39.96
N VAL A 32 24.95 6.02 -38.99
CA VAL A 32 23.79 6.93 -39.22
C VAL A 32 23.93 8.23 -38.42
N GLY A 33 23.77 9.38 -39.09
CA GLY A 33 23.89 10.72 -38.50
C GLY A 33 22.93 10.97 -37.32
N GLY A 34 23.49 11.44 -36.20
CA GLY A 34 22.92 11.37 -34.85
C GLY A 34 21.61 12.11 -34.55
N ARG A 35 20.97 12.78 -35.52
CA ARG A 35 19.71 13.53 -35.28
C ARG A 35 18.43 12.72 -35.55
N TRP A 36 18.49 11.70 -36.41
CA TRP A 36 17.34 10.85 -36.71
C TRP A 36 17.10 9.74 -35.67
N TRP A 37 18.10 9.48 -34.82
CA TRP A 37 18.10 8.35 -33.90
C TRP A 37 17.24 8.60 -32.65
N ALA A 38 17.28 9.82 -32.10
CA ALA A 38 16.46 10.21 -30.96
C ALA A 38 14.96 10.14 -31.28
N ALA A 39 14.56 10.53 -32.50
CA ALA A 39 13.17 10.47 -32.94
C ALA A 39 12.67 9.04 -33.12
N ALA A 40 13.50 8.14 -33.69
CA ALA A 40 13.13 6.73 -33.88
C ALA A 40 13.03 5.97 -32.55
N ALA A 41 13.94 6.23 -31.60
CA ALA A 41 13.88 5.65 -30.26
C ALA A 41 12.62 6.11 -29.49
N ALA A 42 12.31 7.40 -29.54
CA ALA A 42 11.09 7.95 -28.92
C ALA A 42 9.81 7.35 -29.53
N ALA A 43 9.75 7.21 -30.86
CA ALA A 43 8.60 6.60 -31.53
C ALA A 43 8.41 5.11 -31.18
N ILE A 44 9.51 4.35 -30.99
CA ILE A 44 9.44 2.95 -30.57
C ILE A 44 8.96 2.83 -29.13
N VAL A 45 9.46 3.67 -28.21
CA VAL A 45 8.98 3.67 -26.81
C VAL A 45 7.49 4.04 -26.75
N LEU A 46 7.05 5.02 -27.55
CA LEU A 46 5.64 5.43 -27.64
C LEU A 46 4.76 4.35 -28.29
N ALA A 47 5.24 3.68 -29.33
CA ALA A 47 4.51 2.61 -30.04
C ALA A 47 4.50 1.27 -29.27
N CYS A 48 5.53 1.01 -28.45
CA CYS A 48 5.62 -0.21 -27.67
C CYS A 48 4.71 -0.23 -26.45
N GLY A 49 4.04 0.89 -26.13
CA GLY A 49 2.98 0.92 -25.12
C GLY A 49 3.40 0.22 -23.83
N VAL A 50 4.68 0.37 -23.43
CA VAL A 50 5.18 -0.07 -22.14
C VAL A 50 4.41 0.76 -21.15
N SER A 51 3.26 0.23 -20.75
CA SER A 51 2.48 0.76 -19.67
C SER A 51 3.46 0.81 -18.50
N PRO A 52 3.59 1.94 -17.78
CA PRO A 52 4.32 1.92 -16.53
C PRO A 52 3.82 0.70 -15.78
N LEU A 53 4.74 -0.21 -15.41
CA LEU A 53 4.39 -1.31 -14.53
C LEU A 53 3.65 -0.64 -13.39
N ALA A 54 2.37 -0.95 -13.25
CA ALA A 54 1.55 -0.32 -12.24
C ALA A 54 2.18 -0.75 -10.91
N GLU A 55 2.88 0.16 -10.26
CA GLU A 55 3.35 -0.03 -8.91
C GLU A 55 2.30 0.63 -8.04
N ALA A 56 1.52 -0.13 -7.28
CA ALA A 56 0.93 0.45 -6.07
C ALA A 56 2.07 0.59 -5.07
N HIS A 57 2.13 1.61 -4.24
CA HIS A 57 3.16 1.64 -3.21
C HIS A 57 2.57 2.27 -1.97
N SER A 58 2.56 1.52 -0.88
CA SER A 58 1.96 1.99 0.36
C SER A 58 2.69 1.48 1.59
N ARG A 59 2.56 2.23 2.70
CA ARG A 59 3.12 1.89 4.01
C ARG A 59 2.21 2.36 5.13
N LEU A 60 2.38 1.78 6.33
CA LEU A 60 1.88 2.43 7.54
C LEU A 60 2.62 3.75 7.77
N GLY A 61 1.89 4.79 8.18
CA GLY A 61 2.44 6.04 8.71
C GLY A 61 2.34 6.10 10.24
N CYS A 62 1.26 5.55 10.82
CA CYS A 62 1.12 5.39 12.26
C CYS A 62 0.25 4.15 12.61
N PRO A 63 0.69 3.27 13.53
CA PRO A 63 2.00 3.24 14.19
C PRO A 63 3.17 3.23 13.21
N ALA A 64 4.33 3.74 13.62
CA ALA A 64 5.47 3.90 12.73
C ALA A 64 5.88 2.54 12.13
N PRO A 65 6.12 2.45 10.81
CA PRO A 65 6.47 1.20 10.17
C PRO A 65 7.90 0.80 10.54
N ARG A 66 8.20 -0.50 10.47
CA ARG A 66 9.56 -1.05 10.62
C ARG A 66 10.53 -0.55 9.54
N SER A 67 9.99 -0.19 8.39
CA SER A 67 10.75 0.33 7.25
C SER A 67 10.02 1.50 6.62
N PRO A 68 10.73 2.56 6.19
CA PRO A 68 10.13 3.66 5.44
C PRO A 68 9.79 3.27 3.99
N SER A 69 10.20 2.11 3.49
CA SER A 69 9.92 1.74 2.11
C SER A 69 8.43 1.45 1.89
N THR A 70 7.86 2.02 0.83
CA THR A 70 6.50 1.73 0.35
C THR A 70 6.44 0.62 -0.72
N ALA A 71 7.60 0.07 -1.09
CA ALA A 71 7.77 -0.82 -2.24
C ALA A 71 8.04 -2.28 -1.87
N LEU A 72 7.80 -2.66 -0.61
CA LEU A 72 8.14 -3.98 -0.12
C LEU A 72 7.08 -5.01 -0.49
N LYS A 73 7.46 -6.08 -1.19
CA LYS A 73 6.55 -7.11 -1.73
C LYS A 73 6.61 -8.45 -1.02
N ASP A 74 7.64 -8.69 -0.21
CA ASP A 74 7.84 -9.99 0.43
C ASP A 74 6.96 -10.12 1.67
N ALA A 75 5.92 -10.95 1.63
CA ALA A 75 5.04 -11.17 2.77
C ALA A 75 5.81 -11.73 4.01
N PRO A 76 5.34 -11.45 5.24
CA PRO A 76 4.20 -10.59 5.59
C PRO A 76 4.57 -9.11 5.81
N CYS A 77 5.87 -8.80 5.93
CA CYS A 77 6.37 -7.49 6.39
C CYS A 77 7.41 -6.87 5.44
N GLY A 78 7.38 -7.28 4.17
CA GLY A 78 8.35 -6.82 3.19
C GLY A 78 9.74 -7.45 3.33
N GLY A 79 9.85 -8.61 3.97
CA GLY A 79 11.13 -9.21 4.36
C GLY A 79 11.85 -8.44 5.49
N VAL A 80 11.20 -7.45 6.11
CA VAL A 80 11.77 -6.63 7.17
C VAL A 80 11.43 -7.22 8.55
N ALA A 81 12.45 -7.75 9.21
CA ALA A 81 12.35 -8.28 10.56
C ALA A 81 12.03 -7.16 11.58
N ALA A 82 11.41 -7.55 12.70
CA ALA A 82 11.26 -6.67 13.85
C ALA A 82 12.64 -6.20 14.37
N ASP A 83 12.77 -4.90 14.64
CA ASP A 83 13.98 -4.32 15.24
C ASP A 83 13.80 -4.26 16.76
N PRO A 84 14.58 -5.03 17.56
CA PRO A 84 14.46 -5.03 19.01
C PRO A 84 14.86 -3.71 19.67
N ALA A 85 15.52 -2.78 18.94
CA ALA A 85 15.83 -1.45 19.43
C ALA A 85 14.65 -0.47 19.31
N VAL A 86 13.66 -0.77 18.47
CA VAL A 86 12.48 0.08 18.30
C VAL A 86 11.49 -0.20 19.43
N THR A 87 11.13 0.83 20.18
CA THR A 87 10.08 0.74 21.20
C THR A 87 8.72 0.56 20.52
N PRO A 88 7.99 -0.54 20.77
CA PRO A 88 6.67 -0.75 20.17
C PRO A 88 5.67 0.32 20.61
N VAL A 89 4.79 0.74 19.71
CA VAL A 89 3.68 1.64 20.07
C VAL A 89 2.67 0.88 20.93
N THR A 90 2.29 1.45 22.07
CA THR A 90 1.26 0.87 22.94
C THR A 90 -0.13 1.24 22.43
N LEU A 91 -0.95 0.23 22.14
CA LEU A 91 -2.34 0.35 21.74
C LEU A 91 -3.23 -0.15 22.88
N ALA A 92 -4.30 0.59 23.16
CA ALA A 92 -5.36 0.11 24.04
C ALA A 92 -6.39 -0.71 23.25
N PRO A 93 -7.04 -1.72 23.86
CA PRO A 93 -8.21 -2.35 23.28
C PRO A 93 -9.29 -1.34 22.88
N GLY A 94 -10.10 -1.74 21.91
CA GLY A 94 -11.12 -0.88 21.32
C GLY A 94 -10.57 -0.06 20.16
N ARG A 95 -11.19 1.08 19.92
CA ARG A 95 -10.99 1.81 18.67
C ARG A 95 -9.67 2.59 18.66
N GLN A 96 -8.87 2.39 17.63
CA GLN A 96 -7.61 3.10 17.40
C GLN A 96 -7.56 3.58 15.96
N THR A 97 -7.20 4.84 15.77
CA THR A 97 -6.87 5.38 14.45
C THR A 97 -5.53 4.82 14.02
N ILE A 98 -5.45 4.41 12.75
CA ILE A 98 -4.19 4.17 12.05
C ILE A 98 -4.07 5.18 10.90
N ILE A 99 -2.83 5.43 10.51
CA ILE A 99 -2.49 6.25 9.37
C ILE A 99 -1.68 5.39 8.42
N PHE A 100 -1.99 5.47 7.13
CA PHE A 100 -1.20 4.86 6.08
C PHE A 100 -1.02 5.85 4.93
N GLU A 101 0.02 5.61 4.14
CA GLU A 101 0.46 6.51 3.09
C GLU A 101 0.59 5.73 1.79
N GLU A 102 0.24 6.38 0.68
CA GLU A 102 0.44 5.86 -0.66
C GLU A 102 1.34 6.80 -1.46
N SER A 103 2.42 6.23 -1.99
CA SER A 103 3.42 6.95 -2.77
C SER A 103 3.24 6.78 -4.28
N ILE A 104 2.53 5.74 -4.71
CA ILE A 104 2.07 5.55 -6.09
C ILE A 104 0.65 5.01 -6.07
N SER A 105 -0.27 5.77 -6.69
CA SER A 105 -1.70 5.45 -6.78
C SER A 105 -1.95 4.26 -7.70
N HIS A 106 -2.70 3.28 -7.19
CA HIS A 106 -3.15 2.14 -7.98
C HIS A 106 -4.66 2.00 -7.90
N VAL A 107 -5.33 2.60 -8.88
CA VAL A 107 -6.79 2.63 -9.03
C VAL A 107 -7.44 1.30 -8.64
N GLY A 108 -8.35 1.38 -7.68
CA GLY A 108 -9.11 0.27 -7.14
C GLY A 108 -8.34 -0.75 -6.30
N ALA A 109 -7.06 -0.56 -5.97
CA ALA A 109 -6.32 -1.50 -5.11
C ALA A 109 -6.69 -1.29 -3.64
N PRO A 110 -7.41 -2.23 -3.00
CA PRO A 110 -7.84 -2.06 -1.62
C PRO A 110 -6.68 -2.29 -0.63
N TRP A 111 -6.94 -2.05 0.64
CA TRP A 111 -6.02 -2.35 1.73
C TRP A 111 -6.63 -3.32 2.74
N ARG A 112 -5.75 -4.00 3.47
CA ARG A 112 -6.08 -4.84 4.62
C ARG A 112 -5.20 -4.49 5.81
N VAL A 113 -5.78 -4.60 7.00
CA VAL A 113 -5.08 -4.50 8.28
C VAL A 113 -5.28 -5.78 9.08
N GLU A 114 -4.18 -6.36 9.55
CA GLU A 114 -4.18 -7.60 10.32
C GLU A 114 -3.34 -7.43 11.60
N LEU A 115 -3.65 -8.24 12.62
CA LEU A 115 -2.88 -8.36 13.84
C LEU A 115 -2.29 -9.76 13.94
N ALA A 116 -0.99 -9.85 14.19
CA ALA A 116 -0.30 -11.12 14.33
C ALA A 116 0.66 -11.14 15.51
N GLN A 117 0.95 -12.34 16.03
CA GLN A 117 2.06 -12.55 16.95
C GLN A 117 3.37 -12.59 16.16
N GLY A 118 4.22 -11.58 16.29
CA GLY A 118 5.47 -11.51 15.54
C GLY A 118 5.27 -11.63 14.02
N ASP A 119 6.13 -12.41 13.36
CA ASP A 119 6.23 -12.52 11.90
C ASP A 119 5.70 -13.86 11.35
N VAL A 120 4.68 -14.43 12.01
CA VAL A 120 3.98 -15.65 11.53
C VAL A 120 3.41 -15.49 10.11
N PRO A 121 3.16 -16.57 9.35
CA PRO A 121 2.47 -16.47 8.05
C PRO A 121 1.12 -15.74 8.13
N SER A 122 0.65 -15.14 7.02
CA SER A 122 -0.61 -14.38 7.00
C SER A 122 -1.86 -15.22 7.34
N ALA A 123 -1.82 -16.54 7.07
CA ALA A 123 -2.93 -17.44 7.42
C ALA A 123 -3.21 -17.51 8.93
N ASP A 124 -2.24 -17.14 9.76
CA ASP A 124 -2.33 -17.16 11.21
C ASP A 124 -2.59 -15.76 11.81
N ALA A 125 -2.76 -14.74 10.96
CA ALA A 125 -3.03 -13.37 11.38
C ALA A 125 -4.54 -13.14 11.55
N CYS A 126 -4.90 -12.30 12.53
CA CYS A 126 -6.27 -11.87 12.75
C CYS A 126 -6.58 -10.65 11.89
N ILE A 127 -7.48 -10.80 10.91
CA ILE A 127 -7.97 -9.69 10.10
C ILE A 127 -8.75 -8.73 11.01
N LEU A 128 -8.27 -7.49 11.11
CA LEU A 128 -8.94 -6.43 11.88
C LEU A 128 -9.90 -5.63 11.00
N LEU A 129 -9.46 -5.35 9.77
CA LEU A 129 -10.25 -4.68 8.76
C LEU A 129 -9.73 -5.09 7.38
N ASP A 130 -10.63 -5.46 6.49
CA ASP A 130 -10.32 -5.90 5.13
C ASP A 130 -11.09 -5.06 4.11
N HIS A 131 -10.71 -5.15 2.84
CA HIS A 131 -11.41 -4.46 1.77
C HIS A 131 -11.55 -2.95 2.02
N ILE A 132 -10.50 -2.31 2.54
CA ILE A 132 -10.45 -0.86 2.68
C ILE A 132 -10.35 -0.28 1.26
N PRO A 133 -11.36 0.45 0.78
CA PRO A 133 -11.45 0.82 -0.64
C PRO A 133 -10.44 1.91 -1.02
N HIS A 134 -9.94 1.85 -2.25
CA HIS A 134 -8.99 2.81 -2.81
C HIS A 134 -9.59 4.22 -2.97
N ASN A 135 -8.74 5.25 -2.95
CA ASN A 135 -9.09 6.60 -3.37
C ASN A 135 -8.63 6.84 -4.81
N ASP A 136 -9.51 6.67 -5.79
CA ASP A 136 -9.14 6.87 -7.20
C ASP A 136 -8.77 8.31 -7.57
N ALA A 137 -9.03 9.28 -6.68
CA ALA A 137 -8.58 10.65 -6.84
C ALA A 137 -7.14 10.88 -6.32
N SER A 138 -6.51 9.88 -5.71
CA SER A 138 -5.12 9.91 -5.24
C SER A 138 -4.16 10.12 -6.41
N ALA A 139 -3.28 11.13 -6.28
CA ALA A 139 -2.32 11.51 -7.32
C ALA A 139 -0.94 11.90 -6.74
N PRO A 140 -0.28 11.00 -5.99
CA PRO A 140 1.05 11.25 -5.46
C PRO A 140 2.07 11.36 -6.59
N THR A 141 3.14 12.14 -6.36
CA THR A 141 4.31 12.18 -7.24
C THR A 141 5.33 11.14 -6.76
N PRO A 142 5.65 10.11 -7.57
CA PRO A 142 6.59 9.08 -7.16
C PRO A 142 7.94 9.68 -6.75
N GLY A 143 8.43 9.31 -5.57
CA GLY A 143 9.69 9.79 -5.01
C GLY A 143 9.62 11.14 -4.27
N ASP A 144 8.47 11.83 -4.25
CA ASP A 144 8.28 13.05 -3.44
C ASP A 144 7.31 12.77 -2.28
N GLU A 145 7.86 12.47 -1.11
CA GLU A 145 7.11 12.16 0.12
C GLU A 145 6.10 13.24 0.53
N ASN A 146 6.31 14.50 0.12
CA ASN A 146 5.40 15.59 0.48
C ASN A 146 4.09 15.55 -0.31
N THR A 147 4.04 14.76 -1.37
CA THR A 147 2.88 14.58 -2.24
C THR A 147 2.14 13.28 -1.98
N TRP A 148 2.66 12.42 -1.09
CA TRP A 148 2.05 11.13 -0.81
C TRP A 148 0.66 11.31 -0.21
N THR A 149 -0.28 10.49 -0.68
CA THR A 149 -1.65 10.55 -0.17
C THR A 149 -1.68 9.88 1.19
N ARG A 150 -2.10 10.63 2.21
CA ARG A 150 -2.24 10.14 3.58
C ARG A 150 -3.69 9.79 3.86
N TYR A 151 -3.90 8.58 4.37
CA TYR A 151 -5.19 8.04 4.72
C TYR A 151 -5.30 7.81 6.22
N LYS A 152 -6.53 7.88 6.72
CA LYS A 152 -6.89 7.66 8.12
C LYS A 152 -8.09 6.74 8.18
N ILE A 153 -8.00 5.75 9.06
CA ILE A 153 -9.12 4.88 9.37
C ILE A 153 -9.01 4.41 10.80
N SER A 154 -10.15 4.29 11.47
CA SER A 154 -10.20 3.73 12.82
C SER A 154 -10.59 2.27 12.79
N ILE A 155 -9.74 1.43 13.36
CA ILE A 155 -9.92 -0.02 13.46
C ILE A 155 -10.20 -0.40 14.91
N VAL A 156 -10.79 -1.58 15.12
CA VAL A 156 -10.99 -2.13 16.47
C VAL A 156 -9.80 -3.01 16.80
N ILE A 157 -9.00 -2.61 17.79
CA ILE A 157 -7.97 -3.44 18.39
C ILE A 157 -8.64 -4.38 19.40
N PRO A 158 -8.43 -5.70 19.31
CA PRO A 158 -9.06 -6.64 20.22
C PRO A 158 -8.54 -6.48 21.65
N ASP A 159 -9.33 -6.95 22.61
CA ASP A 159 -8.94 -7.01 24.02
C ASP A 159 -7.95 -8.17 24.28
N VAL A 160 -6.73 -8.02 23.76
CA VAL A 160 -5.67 -9.01 23.86
C VAL A 160 -4.42 -8.45 24.55
N ALA A 161 -3.89 -9.19 25.53
CA ALA A 161 -2.60 -8.92 26.15
C ALA A 161 -1.50 -9.45 25.22
N CYS A 162 -0.80 -8.53 24.54
CA CYS A 162 0.25 -8.92 23.59
C CYS A 162 1.47 -8.00 23.66
N THR A 163 2.61 -8.55 24.05
CA THR A 163 3.92 -7.92 23.94
C THR A 163 4.60 -8.38 22.66
N GLY A 164 5.02 -7.46 21.79
CA GLY A 164 5.67 -7.81 20.51
C GLY A 164 4.69 -8.29 19.44
N CYS A 165 3.47 -7.76 19.44
CA CYS A 165 2.55 -7.96 18.33
C CYS A 165 3.01 -7.16 17.11
N THR A 166 2.54 -7.61 15.95
CA THR A 166 2.76 -6.94 14.68
C THR A 166 1.42 -6.49 14.12
N LEU A 167 1.27 -5.18 13.93
CA LEU A 167 0.21 -4.65 13.09
C LEU A 167 0.68 -4.73 11.64
N ARG A 168 -0.01 -5.50 10.82
CA ARG A 168 0.31 -5.70 9.40
C ARG A 168 -0.65 -4.90 8.56
N PHE A 169 -0.10 -4.36 7.50
CA PHE A 169 -0.82 -3.61 6.50
C PHE A 169 -0.41 -4.16 5.15
N SER A 170 -1.41 -4.55 4.35
CA SER A 170 -1.17 -5.00 2.99
C SER A 170 -2.02 -4.23 1.98
N ASN A 171 -1.49 -4.12 0.77
CA ASN A 171 -2.14 -3.49 -0.38
C ASN A 171 -2.05 -4.42 -1.58
N PRO A 172 -3.04 -5.30 -1.77
CA PRO A 172 -3.09 -6.18 -2.93
C PRO A 172 -3.27 -5.38 -4.22
N MET A 173 -2.35 -5.54 -5.17
CA MET A 173 -2.53 -5.01 -6.51
C MET A 173 -3.55 -5.86 -7.26
N VAL A 174 -4.71 -5.26 -7.55
CA VAL A 174 -5.80 -5.98 -8.18
C VAL A 174 -5.78 -5.79 -9.70
N PRO A 175 -5.53 -6.85 -10.50
CA PRO A 175 -5.67 -6.77 -11.94
C PRO A 175 -7.15 -6.69 -12.35
N ALA A 176 -7.42 -6.40 -13.62
CA ALA A 176 -8.77 -6.16 -14.16
C ALA A 176 -9.75 -7.37 -14.14
N GLY A 177 -9.45 -8.43 -13.41
CA GLY A 177 -10.30 -9.61 -13.18
C GLY A 177 -10.34 -10.08 -11.73
N GLY A 178 -9.82 -9.27 -10.79
CA GLY A 178 -9.64 -9.66 -9.40
C GLY A 178 -8.38 -10.50 -9.17
N CYS A 179 -8.06 -10.75 -7.91
CA CYS A 179 -6.97 -11.63 -7.50
C CYS A 179 -7.21 -12.22 -6.11
N VAL A 180 -6.35 -13.16 -5.70
CA VAL A 180 -6.38 -13.83 -4.40
C VAL A 180 -5.07 -13.59 -3.64
N ASP A 181 -5.16 -13.07 -2.41
CA ASP A 181 -4.04 -12.78 -1.51
C ASP A 181 -4.29 -13.33 -0.08
N PRO A 182 -3.36 -14.10 0.52
CA PRO A 182 -2.06 -14.48 -0.04
C PRO A 182 -2.19 -15.51 -1.18
N GLY A 183 -1.45 -15.33 -2.29
CA GLY A 183 -1.54 -16.22 -3.45
C GLY A 183 -0.84 -15.71 -4.72
N GLU A 184 -0.82 -16.52 -5.78
CA GLU A 184 -0.04 -16.25 -7.01
C GLU A 184 -0.61 -15.15 -7.92
N THR A 185 -1.87 -14.73 -7.71
CA THR A 185 -2.54 -13.80 -8.65
C THR A 185 -2.45 -12.34 -8.23
N CYS A 186 -2.21 -12.05 -6.95
CA CYS A 186 -1.94 -10.70 -6.48
C CYS A 186 -0.43 -10.49 -6.31
N THR A 187 0.05 -9.30 -6.63
CA THR A 187 1.27 -8.77 -6.00
C THR A 187 0.83 -7.84 -4.90
N SER A 188 1.28 -8.05 -3.68
CA SER A 188 0.87 -7.25 -2.53
C SER A 188 2.04 -6.45 -1.99
N TYR A 189 1.78 -5.23 -1.55
CA TYR A 189 2.75 -4.46 -0.77
C TYR A 189 2.50 -4.64 0.70
N HIS A 190 3.57 -4.68 1.48
CA HIS A 190 3.53 -5.02 2.89
C HIS A 190 4.22 -3.97 3.72
N SER A 191 3.58 -3.60 4.82
CA SER A 191 4.16 -2.75 5.85
C SER A 191 3.75 -3.27 7.22
N CYS A 192 4.69 -3.26 8.16
CA CYS A 192 4.46 -3.77 9.51
C CYS A 192 4.90 -2.74 10.52
N ALA A 193 4.18 -2.65 11.62
CA ALA A 193 4.58 -1.89 12.80
C ALA A 193 4.64 -2.80 14.02
N GLN A 194 5.61 -2.53 14.91
CA GLN A 194 5.72 -3.22 16.18
C GLN A 194 4.79 -2.56 17.19
N VAL A 195 3.91 -3.34 17.81
CA VAL A 195 2.92 -2.84 18.77
C VAL A 195 2.88 -3.69 20.04
N THR A 196 2.47 -3.04 21.14
CA THR A 196 2.09 -3.71 22.38
C THR A 196 0.62 -3.42 22.64
N ILE A 197 -0.18 -4.43 22.97
CA ILE A 197 -1.61 -4.24 23.26
C ILE A 197 -1.85 -4.51 24.75
N THR A 198 -2.47 -3.54 25.43
CA THR A 198 -2.77 -3.60 26.87
C THR A 198 -4.14 -4.20 27.16
N GLY A 199 -4.45 -5.34 26.54
CA GLY A 199 -5.68 -6.08 26.80
C GLY A 199 -5.61 -7.01 28.00
N ALA A 200 -6.74 -7.62 28.32
CA ALA A 200 -6.89 -8.56 29.43
C ALA A 200 -6.77 -10.03 28.98
N THR A 201 -7.16 -10.36 27.75
CA THR A 201 -7.16 -11.75 27.26
C THR A 201 -5.76 -12.18 26.84
N PRO A 202 -5.15 -13.24 27.41
CA PRO A 202 -3.89 -13.76 26.89
C PRO A 202 -4.03 -14.15 25.42
N LEU A 203 -3.03 -13.80 24.59
CA LEU A 203 -3.08 -14.05 23.14
C LEU A 203 -3.36 -15.51 22.77
N ALA A 204 -2.84 -16.47 23.53
CA ALA A 204 -3.10 -17.90 23.32
C ALA A 204 -4.57 -18.31 23.50
N ASN A 205 -5.38 -17.46 24.15
CA ASN A 205 -6.80 -17.69 24.41
C ASN A 205 -7.70 -16.80 23.53
N TYR A 206 -7.11 -15.95 22.69
CA TYR A 206 -7.87 -15.06 21.83
C TYR A 206 -8.21 -15.79 20.52
N GLU A 207 -9.50 -15.95 20.25
CA GLU A 207 -10.01 -16.44 18.97
C GLU A 207 -10.33 -15.24 18.08
N CYS A 208 -9.71 -15.17 16.90
CA CYS A 208 -10.05 -14.14 15.94
C CYS A 208 -11.48 -14.36 15.46
N PRO A 209 -12.38 -13.36 15.54
CA PRO A 209 -13.79 -13.53 15.17
C PRO A 209 -13.98 -13.91 13.70
N GLY A 210 -13.00 -13.59 12.85
CA GLY A 210 -13.05 -13.82 11.41
C GLY A 210 -14.07 -12.91 10.70
N GLY A 211 -13.89 -12.72 9.40
CA GLY A 211 -14.80 -11.93 8.57
C GLY A 211 -14.68 -10.41 8.77
N ALA A 212 -15.55 -9.69 8.07
CA ALA A 212 -15.62 -8.23 8.15
C ALA A 212 -16.28 -7.79 9.47
N PRO A 213 -15.83 -6.68 10.07
CA PRO A 213 -16.52 -6.10 11.23
C PRO A 213 -17.99 -5.78 10.95
N GLU A 214 -18.82 -5.82 12.00
CA GLU A 214 -20.23 -5.46 11.89
C GLU A 214 -20.39 -4.04 11.32
N GLY A 215 -21.29 -3.88 10.34
CA GLY A 215 -21.57 -2.59 9.70
C GLY A 215 -20.53 -2.11 8.69
N TRP A 216 -19.44 -2.85 8.45
CA TRP A 216 -18.48 -2.50 7.40
C TRP A 216 -19.07 -2.76 6.00
N PRO A 217 -19.20 -1.75 5.11
CA PRO A 217 -19.95 -1.88 3.87
C PRO A 217 -19.15 -2.52 2.72
N PHE A 218 -17.82 -2.62 2.85
CA PHE A 218 -16.96 -3.20 1.83
C PHE A 218 -16.66 -4.65 2.19
N THR A 219 -17.44 -5.56 1.61
CA THR A 219 -17.31 -6.99 1.87
C THR A 219 -16.95 -7.72 0.59
N GLY A 220 -15.89 -8.51 0.62
CA GLY A 220 -15.55 -9.48 -0.41
C GLY A 220 -15.50 -10.90 0.15
N ALA A 221 -15.30 -11.88 -0.73
CA ALA A 221 -14.93 -13.21 -0.27
C ALA A 221 -13.55 -13.13 0.40
N PRO A 222 -13.31 -13.84 1.51
CA PRO A 222 -12.02 -13.80 2.19
C PRO A 222 -10.87 -14.03 1.21
N ASN A 223 -9.84 -13.20 1.30
CA ASN A 223 -8.64 -13.26 0.46
C ASN A 223 -8.89 -13.03 -1.04
N THR A 224 -10.09 -12.63 -1.47
CA THR A 224 -10.42 -12.40 -2.88
C THR A 224 -10.72 -10.94 -3.10
N TYR A 225 -9.88 -10.27 -3.89
CA TYR A 225 -9.95 -8.84 -4.09
C TYR A 225 -10.41 -8.51 -5.50
N VAL A 226 -11.27 -7.51 -5.60
CA VAL A 226 -11.65 -6.86 -6.85
C VAL A 226 -11.23 -5.40 -6.80
N GLN A 227 -11.38 -4.68 -7.91
CA GLN A 227 -11.14 -3.23 -7.87
C GLN A 227 -12.23 -2.58 -7.02
N GLU A 228 -11.81 -1.90 -5.97
CA GLU A 228 -12.68 -1.32 -4.94
C GLU A 228 -12.26 0.12 -4.70
N SER A 229 -13.21 1.04 -4.87
CA SER A 229 -12.95 2.47 -4.77
C SER A 229 -14.04 3.17 -3.99
N ALA A 230 -13.68 4.23 -3.29
CA ALA A 230 -14.57 5.02 -2.46
C ALA A 230 -14.16 6.49 -2.41
N THR A 231 -15.02 7.33 -1.83
CA THR A 231 -14.72 8.75 -1.63
C THR A 231 -14.00 8.94 -0.30
N TRP A 232 -12.91 9.71 -0.36
CA TRP A 232 -12.12 10.14 0.79
C TRP A 232 -12.15 11.66 0.88
N ASP A 233 -12.16 12.22 2.08
CA ASP A 233 -12.12 13.67 2.29
C ASP A 233 -10.68 14.22 2.21
N ALA A 234 -10.57 15.55 2.20
CA ALA A 234 -9.28 16.24 2.14
C ALA A 234 -8.38 16.01 3.38
N SER A 235 -8.95 15.51 4.48
CA SER A 235 -8.21 15.16 5.71
C SER A 235 -7.74 13.71 5.72
N GLY A 236 -8.04 12.95 4.66
CA GLY A 236 -7.67 11.55 4.49
C GLY A 236 -8.66 10.56 5.10
N TRP A 237 -9.88 10.98 5.48
CA TRP A 237 -10.88 10.05 6.03
C TRP A 237 -11.76 9.46 4.94
N LEU A 238 -12.11 8.18 5.10
CA LEU A 238 -13.07 7.49 4.25
C LEU A 238 -14.49 8.01 4.54
N VAL A 239 -15.13 8.65 3.56
CA VAL A 239 -16.44 9.33 3.71
C VAL A 239 -17.53 8.76 2.78
N ALA A 240 -17.34 7.53 2.28
CA ALA A 240 -18.33 6.87 1.44
C ALA A 240 -19.62 6.53 2.20
N ASP A 241 -20.73 6.51 1.45
CA ASP A 241 -22.05 6.15 1.96
C ASP A 241 -22.04 4.77 2.61
N GLY A 242 -22.67 4.65 3.78
CA GLY A 242 -22.76 3.40 4.53
C GLY A 242 -21.56 3.10 5.43
N VAL A 243 -20.48 3.88 5.37
CA VAL A 243 -19.35 3.73 6.32
C VAL A 243 -19.74 4.31 7.68
N PRO A 244 -19.78 3.49 8.76
CA PRO A 244 -20.13 3.98 10.08
C PRO A 244 -19.22 5.10 10.56
N ASP A 245 -19.76 6.10 11.26
CA ASP A 245 -19.01 7.28 11.78
C ASP A 245 -17.81 6.89 12.62
N GLU A 246 -17.92 5.75 13.28
CA GLU A 246 -16.91 5.18 14.14
C GLU A 246 -15.62 4.78 13.37
N TYR A 247 -15.64 4.55 12.06
CA TYR A 247 -14.41 4.38 11.26
C TYR A 247 -13.73 5.71 10.92
N ARG A 248 -14.38 6.85 11.23
CA ARG A 248 -13.94 8.22 10.95
C ARG A 248 -13.56 9.03 12.19
N GLN A 249 -13.54 8.40 13.37
CA GLN A 249 -13.19 9.06 14.62
C GLN A 249 -11.68 9.11 14.81
N SER A 250 -11.13 10.28 15.16
CA SER A 250 -9.72 10.39 15.56
C SER A 250 -9.56 9.96 17.02
N VAL A 251 -9.05 8.75 17.26
CA VAL A 251 -8.96 8.14 18.60
C VAL A 251 -7.68 7.33 18.78
N GLY A 252 -7.18 7.30 20.01
CA GLY A 252 -6.04 6.45 20.36
C GLY A 252 -4.68 6.99 19.94
N ALA A 253 -3.71 6.08 19.77
CA ALA A 253 -2.28 6.42 19.68
C ALA A 253 -1.90 7.32 18.50
N CYS A 254 -2.68 7.32 17.42
CA CYS A 254 -2.44 8.13 16.22
C CYS A 254 -3.41 9.31 16.06
N ALA A 255 -4.25 9.59 17.06
CA ALA A 255 -5.31 10.60 16.94
C ALA A 255 -4.78 12.03 16.74
N ASP A 256 -3.66 12.35 17.39
CA ASP A 256 -3.08 13.70 17.40
C ASP A 256 -2.10 13.95 16.27
N LEU A 257 -1.88 12.94 15.40
CA LEU A 257 -1.12 13.11 14.16
C LEU A 257 -2.00 13.79 13.10
N ALA A 258 -2.60 14.92 13.49
CA ALA A 258 -3.30 15.87 12.65
C ALA A 258 -2.28 16.73 11.90
N GLY A 259 -1.40 16.10 11.12
CA GLY A 259 -0.54 16.80 10.19
C GLY A 259 -1.03 16.56 8.76
N PRO A 260 -1.17 17.61 7.91
CA PRO A 260 -1.00 17.38 6.47
C PRO A 260 0.35 16.65 6.23
N ALA A 261 0.53 16.02 5.06
CA ALA A 261 1.86 15.59 4.62
C ALA A 261 2.87 16.73 4.87
N PRO A 262 4.17 16.47 5.10
CA PRO A 262 5.18 17.50 5.38
C PRO A 262 5.42 18.49 4.21
N GLY A 263 4.39 19.18 3.73
CA GLY A 263 4.46 20.25 2.75
C GLY A 263 4.26 21.59 3.43
N GLY A 264 5.34 22.37 3.57
CA GLY A 264 5.22 23.81 3.84
C GLY A 264 6.03 24.38 5.01
N GLY A 265 7.00 23.63 5.57
CA GLY A 265 7.99 24.22 6.47
C GLY A 265 9.07 24.96 5.70
N GLY A 266 8.75 26.16 5.19
CA GLY A 266 9.72 27.05 4.58
C GLY A 266 10.94 27.22 5.48
N GLY A 267 12.12 26.94 4.94
CA GLY A 267 13.39 27.20 5.59
C GLY A 267 13.48 28.69 5.93
N GLY A 268 13.13 29.02 7.18
CA GLY A 268 13.42 30.30 7.77
C GLY A 268 14.94 30.44 7.84
N GLY A 269 15.46 31.31 6.98
CA GLY A 269 16.87 31.69 6.98
C GLY A 269 17.28 32.18 8.36
N GLY A 270 18.18 31.42 8.99
CA GLY A 270 18.98 31.90 10.11
C GLY A 270 20.01 32.89 9.59
N GLY A 271 19.64 34.18 9.59
CA GLY A 271 20.59 35.28 9.62
C GLY A 271 20.92 35.63 11.07
N GLY A 272 22.21 35.82 11.38
CA GLY A 272 22.73 36.38 12.64
C GLY A 272 23.53 35.37 13.45
N GLY A 273 24.83 35.55 13.71
CA GLY A 273 25.69 36.73 13.52
C GLY A 273 27.17 36.39 13.58
#